data_AF-A0A1G2G7Q0-F1
#
_entry.id   AF-A0A1G2G7Q0-F1
#
_cell.length_a   1.000
_cell.length_b   1.000
_cell.length_c   1.000
_cell.angle_alpha   90.00
_cell.angle_beta   90.00
_cell.angle_gamma   90.00
#
_symmetry.space_group_name_H-M   'P 1'
#
loop_
_entity.id
_entity.type
_entity.pdbx_description
1 polymer ?
#
loop_
_entity_poly.entity_id
_entity_poly.type
_entity_poly.pdbx_seq_one_letter_code
_entity_poly.pdbx_strand_id
1 'polypeptide(L)' 'MIPKEIEKLVIEVATLFEGKRGRAEATKEPEVILVAMLRRIKERRDEPSAMLGSTIESSFFEDNQEEARQLLKRGYKKR' A
#
# COMPACT_ATOMS: atom_id res chain seq x y z
N MET A 1 11.81 25.50 6.72
CA MET A 1 12.36 25.04 8.00
C MET A 1 11.23 24.47 8.84
N ILE A 2 11.18 23.15 9.02
CA ILE A 2 10.18 22.47 9.84
C ILE A 2 10.38 22.75 11.34
N PRO A 3 9.33 22.63 12.17
CA PRO A 3 9.47 22.74 13.62
C PRO A 3 10.44 21.69 14.18
N LYS A 4 11.18 22.03 15.25
CA LYS A 4 12.18 21.16 15.87
C LYS A 4 11.58 19.84 16.38
N GLU A 5 10.33 19.88 16.80
CA GLU A 5 9.59 18.70 17.23
C GLU A 5 9.39 17.72 16.07
N ILE A 6 9.08 18.24 14.87
CA ILE A 6 8.94 17.43 13.67
C ILE A 6 10.29 16.92 13.20
N GLU A 7 11.33 17.75 13.25
CA GLU A 7 12.70 17.33 12.93
C GLU A 7 13.14 16.12 13.79
N LYS A 8 12.93 16.18 15.10
CA LYS A 8 13.22 15.05 16.01
C LYS A 8 12.47 13.79 15.62
N LEU A 9 11.17 13.91 15.33
CA LEU A 9 10.34 12.79 14.92
C LEU A 9 10.83 12.18 13.60
N VAL A 10 11.21 13.00 12.62
CA VAL A 10 11.74 12.52 11.33
C VAL A 10 13.03 11.72 11.54
N ILE A 11 13.95 12.22 12.37
CA ILE A 11 15.21 11.52 12.67
C ILE A 11 14.93 10.20 13.39
N GLU A 12 14.03 10.20 14.36
CA GLU A 12 13.64 9.00 15.11
C GLU A 12 13.05 7.94 14.18
N VAL A 13 12.06 8.32 13.36
CA VAL A 13 11.43 7.41 12.39
C VAL A 13 12.46 6.92 11.37
N ALA A 14 13.30 7.79 10.82
CA ALA A 14 14.35 7.38 9.86
C ALA A 14 15.35 6.39 10.50
N THR A 15 15.65 6.58 11.78
CA THR A 15 16.51 5.65 12.54
C THR A 15 15.85 4.28 12.70
N LEU A 16 14.54 4.24 12.99
CA LEU A 16 13.80 2.99 13.16
C LEU A 16 13.67 2.19 11.86
N PHE A 17 13.41 2.86 10.74
CA PHE A 17 13.15 2.19 9.47
C PHE A 17 14.42 1.89 8.65
N GLU A 18 15.42 2.78 8.68
CA GLU A 18 16.61 2.70 7.82
C GLU A 18 17.92 2.68 8.62
N GLY A 19 17.84 2.56 9.95
CA GLY A 19 18.99 2.40 10.83
C GLY A 19 19.92 3.62 10.86
N LYS A 20 21.23 3.36 10.99
CA LYS A 20 22.25 4.43 11.07
C LYS A 20 22.32 5.31 9.82
N ARG A 21 22.02 4.73 8.65
CA ARG A 21 22.04 5.46 7.37
C ARG A 21 20.89 6.46 7.29
N GLY A 22 19.67 6.02 7.57
CA GLY A 22 18.50 6.91 7.63
C GLY A 22 18.65 8.03 8.65
N ARG A 23 19.23 7.73 9.82
CA ARG A 23 19.55 8.76 10.82
C ARG A 23 20.48 9.84 10.28
N ALA A 24 21.55 9.44 9.58
CA ALA A 24 22.54 10.38 9.06
C ALA A 24 21.96 11.28 7.96
N GLU A 25 21.14 10.71 7.07
CA GLU A 25 20.45 11.44 6.01
C GLU A 25 19.40 12.41 6.60
N ALA A 26 18.60 11.96 7.56
CA ALA A 26 17.60 12.79 8.25
C ALA A 26 18.20 13.92 9.11
N THR A 27 19.40 13.72 9.67
CA THR A 27 20.09 14.78 10.44
C THR A 27 20.63 15.88 9.52
N LYS A 28 20.98 15.55 8.28
CA LYS A 28 21.46 16.54 7.30
C LYS A 28 20.32 17.30 6.65
N GLU A 29 19.27 16.59 6.23
CA GLU A 29 18.19 17.14 5.43
C GLU A 29 16.81 16.60 5.87
N PRO A 30 16.32 16.99 7.06
CA PRO A 30 15.09 16.43 7.63
C PRO A 30 13.84 16.73 6.80
N GLU A 31 13.77 17.89 6.14
CA GLU A 31 12.62 18.24 5.29
C GLU A 31 12.51 17.33 4.06
N VAL A 32 13.64 17.03 3.41
CA VAL A 32 13.68 16.16 2.23
C VAL A 32 13.24 14.75 2.61
N ILE A 33 13.72 14.25 3.75
CA ILE A 33 13.33 12.94 4.27
C ILE A 33 11.84 12.91 4.63
N LEU A 34 11.31 13.95 5.27
CA LEU A 34 9.88 14.03 5.59
C LEU A 34 9.03 13.97 4.32
N VAL A 35 9.37 14.74 3.29
CA VAL A 35 8.66 14.72 2.01
C VAL A 35 8.74 13.34 1.36
N ALA A 36 9.91 12.68 1.37
CA ALA A 36 10.08 11.33 0.84
C ALA A 36 9.23 10.30 1.60
N MET A 37 9.18 10.39 2.93
CA MET A 37 8.33 9.52 3.76
C MET A 37 6.84 9.71 3.46
N LEU A 38 6.38 10.97 3.39
CA LEU A 38 4.99 11.29 3.06
C LEU A 38 4.62 10.81 1.66
N ARG A 39 5.53 10.94 0.68
CA ARG A 39 5.33 10.40 -0.67
C ARG A 39 5.20 8.87 -0.66
N ARG A 40 6.07 8.16 0.05
CA ARG A 40 5.97 6.69 0.20
C ARG A 40 4.65 6.26 0.87
N ILE A 41 4.19 6.99 1.88
CA ILE A 41 2.89 6.72 2.53
C ILE A 41 1.74 6.93 1.53
N LYS A 42 1.80 8.00 0.74
CA LYS A 42 0.81 8.28 -0.31
C LYS A 42 0.79 7.20 -1.37
N GLU A 43 1.95 6.79 -1.88
CA GLU A 43 2.09 5.71 -2.87
C GLU A 43 1.50 4.39 -2.33
N ARG A 44 1.81 4.03 -1.08
CA ARG A 44 1.23 2.85 -0.41
C ARG A 44 -0.26 2.95 -0.10
N ARG A 45 -0.82 4.16 -0.05
CA ARG A 45 -2.26 4.36 0.12
C ARG A 45 -2.98 4.14 -1.20
N ASP A 46 -2.37 4.63 -2.28
CA ASP A 46 -2.94 4.56 -3.63
C ASP A 46 -2.72 3.16 -4.26
N GLU A 47 -1.77 2.37 -3.75
CA GLU A 47 -1.68 0.92 -3.95
C GLU A 47 -2.43 0.17 -2.83
N PRO A 48 -3.69 -0.27 -3.01
CA PRO A 48 -4.26 -1.26 -2.10
C PRO A 48 -3.30 -2.45 -2.06
N SER A 49 -2.99 -2.95 -0.86
CA SER A 49 -1.99 -4.01 -0.69
C SER A 49 -2.21 -5.08 -1.76
N ALA A 50 -1.16 -5.54 -2.45
CA ALA A 50 -1.32 -6.52 -3.52
C ALA A 50 -2.15 -7.75 -3.10
N MET A 51 -2.17 -8.04 -1.80
CA MET A 51 -3.04 -9.03 -1.15
C MET A 51 -4.52 -8.65 -1.09
N LEU A 52 -4.88 -7.39 -0.80
CA LEU A 52 -6.25 -6.89 -0.94
C LEU A 52 -6.67 -6.82 -2.40
N GLY A 53 -5.78 -6.37 -3.29
CA GLY A 53 -6.03 -6.38 -4.74
C GLY A 53 -6.33 -7.79 -5.25
N SER A 54 -5.50 -8.78 -4.88
CA SER A 54 -5.72 -10.18 -5.27
C SER A 54 -6.95 -10.79 -4.63
N THR A 55 -7.27 -10.46 -3.38
CA THR A 55 -8.49 -10.92 -2.69
C THR A 55 -9.75 -10.35 -3.35
N ILE A 56 -9.71 -9.09 -3.77
CA ILE A 56 -10.81 -8.45 -4.50
C ILE A 56 -10.95 -9.08 -5.89
N GLU A 57 -9.87 -9.22 -6.67
CA GLU A 57 -9.92 -9.86 -7.99
C GLU A 57 -10.39 -11.31 -7.94
N SER A 58 -9.93 -12.09 -6.95
CA SER A 58 -10.38 -13.48 -6.75
C SER A 58 -11.84 -13.56 -6.33
N SER A 59 -12.32 -12.66 -5.45
CA SER A 59 -13.74 -12.61 -5.07
C SER A 59 -14.65 -12.27 -6.27
N PHE A 60 -14.25 -11.36 -7.15
CA PHE A 60 -14.99 -11.09 -8.39
C PHE A 60 -14.93 -12.26 -9.39
N PHE A 61 -13.84 -13.03 -9.41
CA PHE A 61 -13.72 -14.20 -10.31
C PHE A 61 -14.57 -15.39 -9.83
N GLU A 62 -14.66 -15.63 -8.53
CA GLU A 62 -15.48 -16.72 -7.96
C GLU A 62 -16.97 -16.46 -8.19
N ASP A 63 -17.45 -15.24 -7.93
CA ASP A 63 -18.85 -14.87 -8.16
C ASP A 63 -19.23 -14.99 -9.65
N ASN A 64 -18.34 -14.56 -10.56
CA ASN A 64 -18.55 -14.69 -12.00
C ASN A 64 -18.49 -16.16 -12.49
N GLN A 65 -17.70 -17.03 -11.86
CA GLN A 65 -17.67 -18.45 -12.20
C GLN A 65 -18.92 -19.19 -11.72
N GLU A 66 -19.42 -18.87 -10.53
CA GLU A 66 -20.66 -19.43 -9.98
C GLU A 66 -21.85 -19.05 -10.89
N GLU A 67 -21.97 -17.77 -11.26
CA GLU A 67 -23.00 -17.28 -12.20
C GLU A 67 -22.85 -17.92 -13.60
N ALA A 68 -21.65 -17.99 -14.15
CA ALA A 68 -21.41 -18.64 -15.44
C ALA A 68 -21.77 -20.13 -15.41
N ARG A 69 -21.43 -20.85 -14.33
CA ARG A 69 -21.83 -22.27 -14.13
C ARG A 69 -23.33 -22.43 -14.02
N GLN A 70 -24.03 -21.53 -13.34
CA GLN A 70 -25.50 -21.56 -13.24
C GLN A 70 -26.16 -21.27 -14.60
N LEU A 71 -25.64 -20.32 -15.37
CA LEU A 71 -26.10 -20.03 -16.72
C LEU A 71 -25.91 -21.22 -17.67
N LEU A 72 -24.74 -21.86 -17.62
CA LEU A 72 -24.48 -23.08 -18.39
C LEU A 72 -25.40 -24.24 -17.96
N LYS A 73 -25.60 -24.46 -16.64
CA LYS A 73 -26.56 -25.47 -16.14
C LYS A 73 -28.01 -25.21 -16.57
N ARG A 74 -28.42 -23.94 -16.68
CA ARG A 74 -29.75 -23.57 -17.20
C ARG A 74 -29.86 -23.79 -18.72
N GLY A 75 -28.78 -23.54 -19.48
CA GLY A 75 -28.71 -23.79 -20.92
C GLY A 75 -28.67 -25.28 -21.31
N TYR A 76 -28.03 -26.13 -20.50
CA TYR A 76 -27.93 -27.57 -20.73
C TYR A 76 -29.20 -28.37 -20.35
N LYS A 77 -30.23 -27.74 -19.76
CA LYS A 77 -31.51 -28.40 -19.39
C LYS A 77 -32.63 -28.24 -20.43
N LYS A 78 -32.29 -28.09 -21.72
CA LYS A 78 -33.25 -28.17 -22.84
C LYS A 78 -32.71 -29.01 -24.00
N ARG A 79 -32.61 -30.33 -23.79
CA ARG A 79 -33.27 -31.38 -24.59
C ARG A 79 -32.88 -32.75 -24.05
#